data_AF-A0AAU4RUA7-F1
#
_entry.id   AF-A0AAU4RUA7-F1
#
_cell.length_a   1.000
_cell.length_b   1.000
_cell.length_c   1.000
_cell.angle_alpha   90.00
_cell.angle_beta   90.00
_cell.angle_gamma   90.00
#
_symmetry.space_group_name_H-M   'P 1'
#
loop_
_entity.id
_entity.type
_entity.pdbx_description
1 polymer ?
#
loop_
_entity_poly.entity_id
_entity_poly.type
_entity_poly.pdbx_seq_one_letter_code
_entity_poly.pdbx_strand_id
1 'polypeptide(L)' 'MLALTSRARLWEPRRLRFRLFTAAGQLVTTGRRRILRLARHWPWTGEITTALEQLALLPDPG' A
#
# COMPACT_ATOMS: atom_id res chain seq x y z
N MET A 1 0.83 -7.50 -9.28
CA MET A 1 -0.11 -6.36 -9.24
C MET A 1 -1.52 -6.80 -8.79
N LEU A 2 -1.62 -7.82 -7.91
CA LEU A 2 -2.89 -8.51 -7.60
C LEU A 2 -3.68 -7.93 -6.42
N ALA A 3 -3.06 -7.14 -5.53
CA ALA A 3 -3.72 -6.64 -4.32
C ALA A 3 -4.46 -5.30 -4.50
N LEU A 4 -4.35 -4.67 -5.68
CA LEU A 4 -5.03 -3.42 -6.01
C LEU A 4 -6.34 -3.74 -6.71
N THR A 5 -7.35 -4.14 -5.93
CA THR A 5 -8.61 -4.72 -6.43
C THR A 5 -9.66 -3.68 -6.85
N SER A 6 -9.44 -2.40 -6.53
CA SER A 6 -10.40 -1.30 -6.75
C SER A 6 -9.97 -0.35 -7.88
N ARG A 7 -10.27 0.96 -7.79
CA ARG A 7 -9.95 1.99 -8.80
C ARG A 7 -8.44 2.03 -9.15
N ALA A 8 -7.58 1.59 -8.23
CA ALA A 8 -6.15 1.39 -8.46
C ALA A 8 -5.79 0.40 -9.58
N ARG A 9 -6.66 -0.57 -9.90
CA ARG A 9 -6.45 -1.52 -11.00
C ARG A 9 -6.46 -0.83 -12.37
N LEU A 10 -7.20 0.28 -12.49
CA LEU A 10 -7.34 1.05 -13.71
C LEU A 10 -6.23 2.08 -13.92
N TRP A 11 -5.30 2.20 -12.97
CA TRP A 11 -4.22 3.17 -13.10
C TRP A 11 -3.14 2.64 -14.04
N GLU A 12 -2.66 3.52 -14.92
CA GLU A 12 -1.44 3.26 -15.69
C GLU A 12 -0.29 2.87 -14.74
N PRO A 13 0.54 1.86 -15.06
CA PRO A 13 1.60 1.37 -14.18
C PRO A 13 2.56 2.46 -13.69
N ARG A 14 2.83 3.46 -14.53
CA ARG A 14 3.65 4.63 -14.16
C ARG A 14 3.00 5.47 -13.07
N ARG A 15 1.69 5.74 -13.19
CA ARG A 15 0.93 6.48 -12.16
C ARG A 15 0.80 5.69 -10.89
N LEU A 16 0.67 4.37 -10.98
CA LEU A 16 0.66 3.50 -9.81
C LEU A 16 1.97 3.62 -9.03
N ARG A 17 3.12 3.45 -9.70
CA ARG A 17 4.44 3.60 -9.05
C ARG A 17 4.58 4.95 -8.38
N PHE A 18 4.24 6.03 -9.09
CA PHE A 18 4.28 7.37 -8.52
C PHE A 18 3.46 7.43 -7.23
N ARG A 19 2.18 7.04 -7.26
CA ARG A 19 1.29 7.13 -6.10
C ARG A 19 1.71 6.25 -4.92
N LEU A 20 2.25 5.07 -5.19
CA LEU A 20 2.73 4.17 -4.13
C LEU A 20 4.01 4.69 -3.47
N PHE A 21 4.95 5.22 -4.24
CA PHE A 21 6.29 5.58 -3.75
C PHE A 21 6.43 7.06 -3.36
N THR A 22 5.47 7.92 -3.71
CA THR A 22 5.44 9.33 -3.26
C THR A 22 4.49 9.59 -2.10
N ALA A 23 3.75 8.58 -1.66
CA ALA A 23 2.91 8.72 -0.47
C ALA A 23 3.78 9.07 0.75
N ALA A 24 3.47 10.20 1.39
CA ALA A 24 4.13 10.59 2.61
C ALA A 24 3.83 9.58 3.72
N GLY A 25 4.88 8.97 4.26
CA GLY A 25 4.75 7.99 5.32
C GLY A 25 6.05 7.75 6.07
N GLN A 26 5.92 7.17 7.25
CA GLN A 26 7.04 6.76 8.10
C GLN A 26 7.05 5.24 8.22
N LEU A 27 8.19 4.64 7.90
CA LEU A 27 8.42 3.22 8.17
C LEU A 27 9.12 3.10 9.53
N VAL A 28 8.38 2.59 10.51
CA VAL A 28 8.88 2.34 11.86
C VAL A 28 9.24 0.86 11.97
N THR A 29 10.48 0.56 12.30
CA THR A 29 10.90 -0.82 12.59
C THR A 29 11.04 -0.98 14.10
N THR A 30 10.24 -1.87 14.66
CA THR A 30 10.33 -2.33 16.05
C THR A 30 10.82 -3.78 16.03
N GLY A 31 11.42 -4.28 17.10
CA GLY A 31 12.20 -5.53 17.11
C GLY A 31 11.67 -6.68 16.23
N ARG A 32 10.37 -7.00 16.31
CA ARG A 32 9.73 -8.04 15.46
C ARG A 32 8.67 -7.51 14.49
N ARG A 33 8.43 -6.19 14.43
CA ARG A 33 7.33 -5.62 13.62
C ARG A 33 7.78 -4.41 12.84
N ARG A 34 7.47 -4.38 11.55
CA ARG A 34 7.58 -3.21 10.68
C ARG A 34 6.20 -2.57 10.57
N ILE A 35 6.11 -1.29 10.90
CA ILE A 35 4.87 -0.52 10.92
C ILE A 35 5.00 0.61 9.90
N LEU A 36 4.13 0.62 8.89
CA LEU A 36 4.04 1.71 7.93
C LEU A 36 2.95 2.69 8.38
N ARG A 37 3.34 3.92 8.70
CA ARG A 37 2.42 5.02 9.06
C ARG A 37 2.25 5.94 7.86
N LEU A 38 1.11 5.90 7.20
CA LEU A 38 0.79 6.79 6.07
C LEU A 38 0.10 8.07 6.56
N ALA A 39 0.34 9.19 5.88
CA ALA A 39 -0.35 10.44 6.15
C ALA A 39 -1.87 10.30 5.87
N ARG A 40 -2.70 10.50 6.90
CA ARG A 40 -4.17 10.29 6.79
C ARG A 40 -4.86 11.19 5.76
N HIS A 41 -4.35 12.40 5.55
CA HIS A 41 -4.96 13.39 4.65
C HIS A 41 -4.62 13.16 3.17
N TRP A 42 -3.73 12.20 2.86
CA TRP A 42 -3.31 11.96 1.49
C TRP A 42 -4.39 11.19 0.72
N PRO A 43 -4.70 11.58 -0.53
CA PRO A 43 -5.90 11.13 -1.24
C PRO A 43 -5.94 9.62 -1.54
N TRP A 44 -4.79 8.95 -1.60
CA TRP A 44 -4.71 7.52 -1.91
C TRP A 44 -4.31 6.66 -0.70
N THR A 45 -4.21 7.25 0.51
CA THR A 45 -3.82 6.50 1.73
C THR A 45 -4.76 5.33 1.99
N GLY A 46 -6.07 5.53 1.84
CA GLY A 46 -7.05 4.45 2.00
C GLY A 46 -6.84 3.31 1.01
N GLU A 47 -6.59 3.62 -0.27
CA GLU A 47 -6.36 2.60 -1.30
C GLU A 47 -5.09 1.79 -1.03
N ILE A 48 -4.02 2.44 -0.55
CA ILE A 48 -2.77 1.77 -0.19
C ILE A 48 -2.97 0.88 1.03
N THR A 49 -3.65 1.36 2.08
CA THR A 49 -3.93 0.59 3.29
C THR A 49 -4.76 -0.65 2.97
N THR A 50 -5.87 -0.50 2.22
CA THR A 50 -6.71 -1.64 1.82
C THR A 50 -5.93 -2.65 0.98
N ALA A 51 -5.08 -2.21 0.05
CA ALA A 51 -4.27 -3.12 -0.75
C ALA A 51 -3.28 -3.92 0.12
N LEU A 52 -2.67 -3.29 1.13
CA LEU A 52 -1.77 -3.96 2.07
C LEU A 52 -2.51 -4.96 2.95
N GLU A 53 -3.71 -4.62 3.42
CA GLU A 53 -4.58 -5.52 4.19
C GLU A 53 -4.98 -6.75 3.35
N GLN A 54 -5.36 -6.55 2.09
CA GLN A 54 -5.67 -7.66 1.18
C GLN A 54 -4.45 -8.55 0.93
N LEU A 55 -3.26 -7.96 0.76
CA LEU A 55 -2.03 -8.72 0.58
C LEU A 55 -1.65 -9.52 1.83
N ALA A 56 -1.90 -8.98 3.04
CA ALA A 56 -1.67 -9.68 4.30
C ALA A 56 -2.61 -10.87 4.52
N LEU A 57 -3.76 -10.91 3.82
CA LEU A 57 -4.70 -12.03 3.84
C LEU A 57 -4.31 -13.14 2.86
N LEU A 58 -3.43 -12.87 1.89
CA LEU A 58 -3.00 -13.90 0.95
C LEU A 58 -2.10 -14.91 1.68
N PRO A 59 -2.27 -16.22 1.41
CA PRO A 59 -1.35 -17.22 1.92
C PRO A 59 0.05 -16.93 1.39
N ASP A 60 1.06 -17.21 2.22
CA ASP A 60 2.45 -17.10 1.82
C ASP A 60 2.66 -17.96 0.54
N PRO A 61 3.19 -17.39 -0.55
CA PRO A 61 3.33 -18.12 -1.81
C PRO A 61 4.30 -19.31 -1.74
N GLY A 62 5.03 -19.50 -0.64
CA GLY A 62 5.97 -20.61 -0.45
C GLY A 62 7.32 -20.37 -1.09
#